data_AF-A0A2V9FNN8-F1
#
_entry.id   AF-A0A2V9FNN8-F1
#
_cell.length_a   1.000
_cell.length_b   1.000
_cell.length_c   1.000
_cell.angle_alpha   90.00
_cell.angle_beta   90.00
_cell.angle_gamma   90.00
#
_symmetry.space_group_name_H-M   'P 1'
#
loop_
_entity.id
_entity.type
_entity.pdbx_description
1 polymer ?
#
loop_
_entity_poly.entity_id
_entity_poly.type
_entity_poly.pdbx_seq_one_letter_code
_entity_poly.pdbx_strand_id
1 'polypeptide(L)'
;DNLRDAATIKDVKPDPGVRPRFAREFGDFCDAWSWGGRRVIIFIDDLDRCRPESVVTVLESINFLTTAGDCIIVLGMARNQVTHCVGLGFKEIALAEAAYEGGGNTEQEKAVARFKYGTFYIKKLVNIVAPLPKTTSEQRRRVLELKAAEILRKEEEEQAVERLWRVRLWESLAQTGRMTAKIAPVLLLLVAFVSSVVVGYRKGVIQPLASFQKSSNADSQFLFTTACCLSERFWQTASLPASGHQARRFEA
;
A
#
# COMPACT_ATOMS: atom_id res chain seq x y z
N ASP A 1 17.18 -16.01 12.50
CA ASP A 1 15.74 -15.66 12.30
C ASP A 1 15.08 -15.44 13.65
N ASN A 2 14.12 -14.50 13.73
CA ASN A 2 13.06 -14.33 14.76
C ASN A 2 12.42 -12.93 14.67
N LEU A 3 11.96 -12.55 13.46
CA LEU A 3 11.25 -11.29 13.18
C LEU A 3 10.02 -11.57 12.31
N ARG A 4 9.19 -12.53 12.73
CA ARG A 4 7.93 -12.89 12.05
C ARG A 4 6.71 -13.08 12.95
N ASP A 5 6.87 -13.03 14.27
CA ASP A 5 5.76 -13.09 15.24
C ASP A 5 5.05 -11.72 15.38
N ALA A 6 4.67 -11.15 14.23
CA ALA A 6 3.71 -10.06 14.16
C ALA A 6 2.33 -10.62 14.56
N ALA A 7 2.04 -10.57 15.86
CA ALA A 7 0.86 -11.18 16.46
C ALA A 7 -0.42 -10.80 15.69
N THR A 8 -1.03 -11.79 15.04
CA THR A 8 -2.27 -11.57 14.29
C THR A 8 -3.40 -11.32 15.29
N ILE A 9 -3.94 -10.09 15.26
CA ILE A 9 -4.87 -9.52 16.27
C ILE A 9 -6.18 -10.34 16.46
N LYS A 10 -6.43 -11.34 15.63
CA LYS A 10 -7.66 -12.16 15.63
C LYS A 10 -7.83 -13.07 16.85
N ASP A 11 -6.75 -13.50 17.49
CA ASP A 11 -6.79 -14.49 18.59
C ASP A 11 -6.53 -13.88 19.99
N VAL A 12 -6.66 -12.55 20.12
CA VAL A 12 -6.63 -11.87 21.42
C VAL A 12 -7.91 -12.22 22.19
N LYS A 13 -7.80 -13.17 23.13
CA LYS A 13 -8.87 -13.42 24.13
C LYS A 13 -9.20 -12.09 24.83
N PRO A 14 -10.48 -11.78 25.07
CA PRO A 14 -10.88 -10.54 25.74
C PRO A 14 -10.49 -10.55 27.21
N ASP A 15 -9.26 -10.14 27.52
CA ASP A 15 -8.81 -9.84 28.88
C ASP A 15 -9.53 -8.57 29.37
N PRO A 16 -10.38 -8.67 30.43
CA PRO A 16 -11.07 -7.50 30.97
C PRO A 16 -10.11 -6.45 31.55
N GLY A 17 -8.85 -6.83 31.83
CA GLY A 17 -7.79 -5.92 32.25
C GLY A 17 -7.32 -4.96 31.16
N VAL A 18 -7.52 -5.24 29.86
CA VAL A 18 -6.99 -4.42 28.76
C VAL A 18 -7.55 -3.00 28.77
N ARG A 19 -8.87 -2.82 28.91
CA ARG A 19 -9.49 -1.48 28.83
C ARG A 19 -9.11 -0.57 30.02
N PRO A 20 -9.16 -1.02 31.29
CA PRO A 20 -8.66 -0.22 32.42
C PRO A 20 -7.16 0.06 32.37
N ARG A 21 -6.37 -0.93 31.90
CA ARG A 21 -4.91 -0.80 31.72
C ARG A 21 -4.58 0.29 30.69
N PHE A 22 -5.17 0.21 29.50
CA PHE A 22 -5.00 1.21 28.45
C PHE A 22 -5.46 2.60 28.92
N ALA A 23 -6.59 2.69 29.63
CA ALA A 23 -7.08 3.97 30.14
C ALA A 23 -6.05 4.65 31.06
N ARG A 24 -5.46 3.89 32.00
CA ARG A 24 -4.39 4.40 32.86
C ARG A 24 -3.14 4.76 32.05
N GLU A 25 -2.64 3.86 31.20
CA GLU A 25 -1.41 4.06 30.43
C GLU A 25 -1.51 5.23 29.43
N PHE A 26 -2.71 5.53 28.91
CA PHE A 26 -3.00 6.71 28.11
C PHE A 26 -3.11 7.99 28.96
N GLY A 27 -3.67 7.90 30.17
CA GLY A 27 -3.66 8.98 31.16
C GLY A 27 -2.24 9.36 31.58
N ASP A 28 -1.44 8.38 32.02
CA ASP A 28 -0.02 8.51 32.37
C ASP A 28 0.77 9.20 31.25
N PHE A 29 0.48 8.87 29.98
CA PHE A 29 1.06 9.51 28.79
C PHE A 29 0.61 10.98 28.63
N CYS A 30 -0.68 11.27 28.77
CA CYS A 30 -1.20 12.63 28.65
C CYS A 30 -0.64 13.56 29.74
N ASP A 31 -0.60 13.07 30.99
CA ASP A 31 -0.06 13.79 32.14
C ASP A 31 1.43 14.08 31.95
N ALA A 32 2.23 13.10 31.50
CA ALA A 32 3.65 13.31 31.18
C ALA A 32 3.86 14.34 30.06
N TRP A 33 2.98 14.40 29.07
CA TRP A 33 3.06 15.36 27.95
C TRP A 33 2.46 16.75 28.26
N SER A 34 1.73 16.88 29.38
CA SER A 34 1.10 18.15 29.80
C SER A 34 2.11 19.21 30.26
N TRP A 35 3.35 18.80 30.54
CA TRP A 35 4.32 19.63 31.27
C TRP A 35 4.60 20.97 30.59
N GLY A 36 4.55 22.04 31.38
CA GLY A 36 4.62 23.42 30.89
C GLY A 36 3.31 23.97 30.30
N GLY A 37 2.14 23.41 30.67
CA GLY A 37 0.83 23.89 30.20
C GLY A 37 0.49 23.48 28.77
N ARG A 38 1.12 22.40 28.28
CA ARG A 38 0.82 21.77 26.99
C ARG A 38 -0.33 20.78 27.17
N ARG A 39 -0.93 20.33 26.07
CA ARG A 39 -1.90 19.23 26.05
C ARG A 39 -1.72 18.37 24.82
N VAL A 40 -2.11 17.09 24.92
CA VAL A 40 -2.14 16.18 23.76
C VAL A 40 -3.24 16.64 22.82
N ILE A 41 -2.92 16.84 21.53
CA ILE A 41 -3.91 17.18 20.50
C ILE A 41 -3.91 16.09 19.44
N ILE A 42 -5.07 15.45 19.23
CA ILE A 42 -5.26 14.36 18.28
C ILE A 42 -6.10 14.88 17.13
N PHE A 43 -5.54 14.90 15.92
CA PHE A 43 -6.27 15.22 14.70
C PHE A 43 -6.74 13.91 14.04
N ILE A 44 -8.03 13.84 13.75
CA ILE A 44 -8.67 12.72 13.03
C ILE A 44 -9.43 13.33 11.86
N ASP A 45 -9.12 12.88 10.64
CA ASP A 45 -9.73 13.38 9.40
C ASP A 45 -10.36 12.21 8.62
N ASP A 46 -11.04 12.49 7.51
CA ASP A 46 -11.63 11.50 6.60
C ASP A 46 -12.65 10.53 7.21
N LEU A 47 -13.26 10.87 8.36
CA LEU A 47 -14.32 10.05 9.00
C LEU A 47 -15.49 9.75 8.05
N ASP A 48 -15.83 10.65 7.14
CA ASP A 48 -16.87 10.45 6.13
C ASP A 48 -16.51 9.42 5.04
N ARG A 49 -15.24 9.01 4.91
CA ARG A 49 -14.81 7.93 4.00
C ARG A 49 -14.92 6.53 4.63
N CYS A 50 -15.17 6.45 5.94
CA CYS A 50 -15.32 5.17 6.64
C CYS A 50 -16.69 4.52 6.40
N ARG A 51 -16.77 3.19 6.59
CA ARG A 51 -18.05 2.47 6.61
C ARG A 51 -18.87 2.84 7.86
N PRO A 52 -20.22 2.76 7.83
CA PRO A 52 -21.07 3.14 8.96
C PRO A 52 -20.66 2.54 10.31
N GLU A 53 -20.28 1.27 10.31
CA GLU A 53 -19.86 0.52 11.50
C GLU A 53 -18.53 1.07 12.03
N SER A 54 -17.56 1.30 11.14
CA SER A 54 -16.27 1.89 11.47
C SER A 54 -16.38 3.32 12.00
N VAL A 55 -17.31 4.13 11.46
CA VAL A 55 -17.61 5.48 11.97
C VAL A 55 -18.09 5.43 13.42
N VAL A 56 -19.00 4.51 13.74
CA VAL A 56 -19.48 4.32 15.12
C VAL A 56 -18.33 3.91 16.05
N THR A 57 -17.56 2.87 15.70
CA THR A 57 -16.43 2.39 16.52
C THR A 57 -15.37 3.46 16.77
N VAL A 58 -15.07 4.31 15.78
CA VAL A 58 -14.13 5.42 15.96
C VAL A 58 -14.71 6.51 16.87
N LEU A 59 -16.00 6.85 16.74
CA LEU A 59 -16.66 7.84 17.62
C LEU A 59 -16.79 7.34 19.07
N GLU A 60 -17.01 6.04 19.28
CA GLU A 60 -16.99 5.40 20.61
C GLU A 60 -15.57 5.39 21.21
N SER A 61 -14.55 5.16 20.38
CA SER A 61 -13.14 5.23 20.77
C SER A 61 -12.72 6.65 21.14
N ILE A 62 -13.17 7.66 20.39
CA ILE A 62 -13.00 9.10 20.69
C ILE A 62 -13.57 9.43 22.07
N ASN A 63 -14.82 9.01 22.34
CA ASN A 63 -15.45 9.22 23.64
C ASN A 63 -14.66 8.57 24.78
N PHE A 64 -14.18 7.33 24.58
CA PHE A 64 -13.33 6.65 25.56
C PHE A 64 -12.00 7.38 25.80
N LEU A 65 -11.30 7.83 24.75
CA LEU A 65 -10.05 8.59 24.88
C LEU A 65 -10.25 9.90 25.66
N THR A 66 -11.33 10.65 25.41
CA THR A 66 -11.67 11.86 26.18
C THR A 66 -12.02 11.60 27.64
N THR A 67 -12.26 10.34 28.04
CA THR A 67 -12.43 9.92 29.44
C THR A 67 -11.19 9.27 30.06
N ALA A 68 -10.12 9.06 29.27
CA ALA A 68 -8.92 8.36 29.69
C ALA A 68 -7.73 9.30 30.02
N GLY A 69 -7.68 10.51 29.44
CA GLY A 69 -6.64 11.51 29.73
C GLY A 69 -6.95 12.88 29.13
N ASP A 70 -6.30 13.95 29.62
CA ASP A 70 -6.51 15.32 29.12
C ASP A 70 -5.93 15.51 27.72
N CYS A 71 -6.80 15.28 26.73
CA CYS A 71 -6.52 15.43 25.32
C CYS A 71 -7.60 16.25 24.61
N ILE A 72 -7.19 17.01 23.60
CA ILE A 72 -8.09 17.72 22.68
C ILE A 72 -8.18 16.89 21.41
N ILE A 73 -9.39 16.45 21.03
CA ILE A 73 -9.62 15.74 19.77
C ILE A 73 -10.25 16.70 18.76
N VAL A 74 -9.61 16.83 17.60
CA VAL A 74 -10.03 17.70 16.48
C VAL A 74 -10.47 16.83 15.32
N LEU A 75 -11.74 16.96 14.90
CA LEU A 75 -12.37 16.11 13.90
C LEU A 75 -12.59 16.84 12.58
N GLY A 76 -11.89 16.42 11.52
CA GLY A 76 -12.28 16.64 10.14
C GLY A 76 -13.42 15.70 9.76
N MET A 77 -14.55 16.25 9.33
CA MET A 77 -15.69 15.46 8.85
C MET A 77 -16.63 16.24 7.93
N ALA A 78 -17.12 15.58 6.87
CA ALA A 78 -18.35 15.98 6.19
C ALA A 78 -19.55 15.66 7.10
N ARG A 79 -19.91 16.60 7.99
CA ARG A 79 -20.91 16.41 9.08
C ARG A 79 -22.15 15.61 8.69
N ASN A 80 -22.80 15.94 7.57
CA ASN A 80 -24.03 15.26 7.16
C ASN A 80 -23.80 13.79 6.79
N GLN A 81 -22.68 13.48 6.13
CA GLN A 81 -22.31 12.12 5.74
C GLN A 81 -22.01 11.26 6.98
N VAL A 82 -21.21 11.77 7.92
CA VAL A 82 -20.99 11.12 9.22
C VAL A 82 -22.31 10.95 10.01
N THR A 83 -23.21 11.94 9.99
CA THR A 83 -24.56 11.82 10.59
C THR A 83 -25.36 10.68 9.96
N HIS A 84 -25.34 10.50 8.64
CA HIS A 84 -25.99 9.37 7.97
C HIS A 84 -25.34 8.03 8.37
N CYS A 85 -24.00 7.96 8.43
CA CYS A 85 -23.27 6.77 8.87
C CYS A 85 -23.66 6.35 10.30
N VAL A 86 -23.71 7.29 11.26
CA VAL A 86 -24.17 7.01 12.63
C VAL A 86 -25.63 6.59 12.66
N GLY A 87 -26.50 7.25 11.89
CA GLY A 87 -27.92 6.87 11.77
C GLY A 87 -28.16 5.49 11.14
N LEU A 88 -27.21 4.98 10.34
CA LEU A 88 -27.23 3.62 9.81
C LEU A 88 -26.67 2.60 10.80
N GLY A 89 -25.58 2.93 11.51
CA GLY A 89 -25.00 2.06 12.55
C GLY A 89 -25.97 1.79 13.70
N PHE A 90 -26.72 2.80 14.14
CA PHE A 90 -27.74 2.69 15.19
C PHE A 90 -29.19 2.62 14.65
N LYS A 91 -29.38 2.08 13.43
CA LYS A 91 -30.70 2.05 12.75
C LYS A 91 -31.82 1.49 13.64
N GLU A 92 -31.58 0.46 14.43
CA GLU A 92 -32.60 -0.24 15.23
C GLU A 92 -33.07 0.63 16.41
N ILE A 93 -32.15 1.34 17.07
CA ILE A 93 -32.46 2.30 18.14
C ILE A 93 -33.21 3.50 17.56
N ALA A 94 -32.72 4.07 16.45
CA ALA A 94 -33.35 5.23 15.80
C ALA A 94 -34.78 4.93 15.31
N LEU A 95 -35.07 3.68 14.93
CA LEU A 95 -36.41 3.23 14.56
C LEU A 95 -37.29 2.97 15.78
N ALA A 96 -36.75 2.41 16.86
CA ALA A 96 -37.49 2.21 18.11
C ALA A 96 -37.89 3.53 18.78
N GLU A 97 -37.00 4.53 18.79
CA GLU A 97 -37.31 5.89 19.27
C GLU A 97 -38.43 6.52 18.43
N ALA A 98 -38.34 6.45 17.09
CA ALA A 98 -39.36 7.02 16.21
C ALA A 98 -40.72 6.33 16.34
N ALA A 99 -40.73 5.00 16.48
CA ALA A 99 -41.97 4.24 16.72
C ALA A 99 -42.62 4.60 18.07
N TYR A 100 -41.81 4.86 19.11
CA TYR A 100 -42.31 5.36 20.40
C TYR A 100 -42.86 6.80 20.31
N GLU A 101 -42.27 7.65 19.46
CA GLU A 101 -42.81 8.96 19.11
C GLU A 101 -44.04 8.91 18.15
N GLY A 102 -44.49 7.72 17.73
CA GLY A 102 -45.66 7.53 16.86
C GLY A 102 -45.40 7.68 15.36
N GLY A 103 -44.13 7.71 14.92
CA GLY A 103 -43.73 7.79 13.52
C GLY A 103 -42.84 6.62 13.06
N GLY A 104 -42.28 6.73 11.86
CA GLY A 104 -41.44 5.69 11.27
C GLY A 104 -42.22 4.66 10.45
N ASN A 105 -43.45 5.00 10.04
CA ASN A 105 -44.32 4.11 9.26
C ASN A 105 -43.84 4.02 7.80
N THR A 106 -43.54 5.16 7.17
CA THR A 106 -42.96 5.23 5.80
C THR A 106 -41.43 5.19 5.80
N GLU A 107 -40.81 4.73 4.70
CA GLU A 107 -39.34 4.73 4.57
C GLU A 107 -38.74 6.15 4.63
N GLN A 108 -39.49 7.17 4.22
CA GLN A 108 -39.13 8.58 4.37
C GLN A 108 -39.04 8.98 5.85
N GLU A 109 -40.05 8.66 6.67
CA GLU A 109 -39.98 8.86 8.13
C GLU A 109 -38.80 8.10 8.74
N LYS A 110 -38.57 6.84 8.33
CA LYS A 110 -37.43 6.03 8.80
C LYS A 110 -36.08 6.64 8.42
N ALA A 111 -35.96 7.29 7.26
CA ALA A 111 -34.76 8.02 6.87
C ALA A 111 -34.55 9.28 7.73
N VAL A 112 -35.63 10.05 7.97
CA VAL A 112 -35.61 11.23 8.85
C VAL A 112 -35.26 10.85 10.29
N ALA A 113 -35.83 9.76 10.82
CA ALA A 113 -35.54 9.23 12.16
C ALA A 113 -34.05 8.89 12.35
N ARG A 114 -33.46 8.16 11.40
CA ARG A 114 -32.02 7.84 11.40
C ARG A 114 -31.15 9.09 11.37
N PHE A 115 -31.50 10.10 10.57
CA PHE A 115 -30.78 11.37 10.52
C PHE A 115 -30.95 12.21 11.79
N LYS A 116 -32.14 12.23 12.38
CA LYS A 116 -32.45 12.86 13.68
C LYS A 116 -31.59 12.25 14.80
N TYR A 117 -31.57 10.93 14.91
CA TYR A 117 -30.76 10.20 15.89
C TYR A 117 -29.26 10.50 15.73
N GLY A 118 -28.72 10.35 14.51
CA GLY A 118 -27.32 10.67 14.21
C GLY A 118 -26.95 12.12 14.53
N THR A 119 -27.86 13.06 14.29
CA THR A 119 -27.67 14.48 14.61
C THR A 119 -27.55 14.70 16.11
N PHE A 120 -28.38 14.04 16.92
CA PHE A 120 -28.27 14.11 18.39
C PHE A 120 -27.01 13.42 18.92
N TYR A 121 -26.63 12.28 18.35
CA TYR A 121 -25.39 11.56 18.72
C TYR A 121 -24.15 12.45 18.49
N ILE A 122 -24.01 13.02 17.29
CA ILE A 122 -22.90 13.95 16.97
C ILE A 122 -22.96 15.22 17.83
N LYS A 123 -24.16 15.72 18.18
CA LYS A 123 -24.31 16.86 19.11
C LYS A 123 -23.88 16.55 20.54
N LYS A 124 -23.94 15.29 20.99
CA LYS A 124 -23.44 14.85 22.32
C LYS A 124 -21.92 14.73 22.38
N LEU A 125 -21.25 14.46 21.26
CA LEU A 125 -19.78 14.29 21.20
C LEU A 125 -19.02 15.57 20.82
N VAL A 126 -19.56 16.41 19.93
CA VAL A 126 -18.84 17.55 19.37
C VAL A 126 -19.14 18.84 20.14
N ASN A 127 -18.26 19.16 21.10
CA ASN A 127 -18.37 20.32 21.99
C ASN A 127 -18.26 21.68 21.26
N ILE A 128 -17.40 21.77 20.23
CA ILE A 128 -17.14 23.01 19.47
C ILE A 128 -17.19 22.69 17.97
N VAL A 129 -17.86 23.54 17.19
CA VAL A 129 -17.99 23.38 15.73
C VAL A 129 -17.35 24.59 15.04
N ALA A 130 -16.22 24.37 14.37
CA ALA A 130 -15.57 25.37 13.51
C ALA A 130 -15.95 25.11 12.05
N PRO A 131 -16.80 25.95 11.41
CA PRO A 131 -17.14 25.78 10.00
C PRO A 131 -15.96 26.19 9.11
N LEU A 132 -15.52 25.30 8.21
CA LEU A 132 -14.48 25.63 7.24
C LEU A 132 -14.99 26.66 6.21
N PRO A 133 -14.23 27.72 5.91
CA PRO A 133 -14.62 28.73 4.92
C PRO A 133 -14.64 28.13 3.51
N LYS A 134 -15.68 28.45 2.74
CA LYS A 134 -15.77 28.05 1.32
C LYS A 134 -14.72 28.80 0.51
N THR A 135 -13.86 28.08 -0.20
CA THR A 135 -12.78 28.67 -1.00
C THR A 135 -13.32 29.29 -2.30
N THR A 136 -12.87 30.50 -2.60
CA THR A 136 -13.21 31.17 -3.87
C THR A 136 -12.45 30.53 -5.05
N SER A 137 -12.88 30.79 -6.28
CA SER A 137 -12.17 30.29 -7.47
C SER A 137 -10.73 30.82 -7.56
N GLU A 138 -10.49 32.08 -7.21
CA GLU A 138 -9.13 32.66 -7.16
C GLU A 138 -8.26 32.06 -6.05
N GLN A 139 -8.83 31.78 -4.86
CA GLN A 139 -8.10 31.07 -3.81
C GLN A 139 -7.71 29.66 -4.25
N ARG A 140 -8.62 28.92 -4.89
CA ARG A 140 -8.34 27.59 -5.44
C ARG A 140 -7.28 27.65 -6.53
N ARG A 141 -7.40 28.59 -7.48
CA ARG A 141 -6.41 28.83 -8.55
C ARG A 141 -5.02 29.09 -7.97
N ARG A 142 -4.90 30.04 -7.04
CA ARG A 142 -3.62 30.38 -6.40
C ARG A 142 -2.98 29.21 -5.64
N VAL A 143 -3.76 28.35 -4.98
CA VAL A 143 -3.24 27.15 -4.31
C VAL A 143 -2.74 26.11 -5.31
N LEU A 144 -3.44 25.95 -6.44
CA LEU A 144 -3.01 25.06 -7.53
C LEU A 144 -1.74 25.57 -8.22
N GLU A 145 -1.66 26.88 -8.51
CA GLU A 145 -0.49 27.54 -9.10
C GLU A 145 0.75 27.39 -8.21
N LEU A 146 0.61 27.59 -6.90
CA LEU A 146 1.70 27.39 -5.94
C LEU A 146 2.17 25.93 -5.89
N LYS A 147 1.25 24.95 -5.90
CA LYS A 147 1.63 23.52 -5.95
C LYS A 147 2.27 23.12 -7.27
N ALA A 148 1.79 23.64 -8.41
CA ALA A 148 2.39 23.38 -9.71
C ALA A 148 3.82 23.93 -9.78
N ALA A 149 4.05 25.15 -9.29
CA ALA A 149 5.38 25.73 -9.19
C ALA A 149 6.32 24.94 -8.26
N GLU A 150 5.82 24.39 -7.15
CA GLU A 150 6.61 23.54 -6.25
C GLU A 150 7.02 22.20 -6.91
N ILE A 151 6.13 21.59 -7.70
CA ILE A 151 6.41 20.35 -8.43
C ILE A 151 7.46 20.61 -9.52
N LEU A 152 7.25 21.62 -10.37
CA LEU A 152 8.19 21.99 -11.42
C LEU A 152 9.59 22.28 -10.87
N ARG A 153 9.70 23.00 -9.74
CA ARG A 153 11.00 23.29 -9.12
C ARG A 153 11.72 22.02 -8.64
N LYS A 154 10.99 21.01 -8.15
CA LYS A 154 11.59 19.71 -7.76
C LYS A 154 12.06 18.92 -8.99
N GLU A 155 11.29 18.93 -10.07
CA GLU A 155 11.70 18.32 -11.35
C GLU A 155 12.96 19.01 -11.91
N GLU A 156 13.06 20.34 -11.82
CA GLU A 156 14.26 21.09 -12.19
C GLU A 156 15.48 20.78 -11.30
N GLU A 157 15.27 20.70 -9.98
CA GLU A 157 16.28 20.32 -8.99
C GLU A 157 16.81 18.89 -9.26
N GLU A 158 15.94 17.90 -9.47
CA GLU A 158 16.30 16.52 -9.81
C GLU A 158 17.04 16.43 -11.16
N GLN A 159 16.55 17.11 -12.20
CA GLN A 159 17.22 17.17 -13.50
C GLN A 159 18.58 17.89 -13.41
N ALA A 160 18.76 18.85 -12.51
CA ALA A 160 20.05 19.49 -12.28
C ALA A 160 21.03 18.53 -11.57
N VAL A 161 20.58 17.81 -10.54
CA VAL A 161 21.38 16.77 -9.86
C VAL A 161 21.79 15.65 -10.82
N GLU A 162 20.88 15.16 -11.66
CA GLU A 162 21.18 14.20 -12.73
C GLU A 162 22.24 14.71 -13.71
N ARG A 163 22.11 15.95 -14.19
CA ARG A 163 23.08 16.57 -15.12
C ARG A 163 24.47 16.67 -14.48
N LEU A 164 24.55 17.11 -13.23
CA LEU A 164 25.80 17.19 -12.47
C LEU A 164 26.42 15.80 -12.24
N TRP A 165 25.62 14.78 -11.94
CA TRP A 165 26.09 13.40 -11.83
C TRP A 165 26.62 12.86 -13.16
N ARG A 166 25.91 13.07 -14.28
CA ARG A 166 26.38 12.66 -15.61
C ARG A 166 27.71 13.30 -15.99
N VAL A 167 27.89 14.59 -15.73
CA VAL A 167 29.16 15.30 -16.00
C VAL A 167 30.29 14.74 -15.14
N ARG A 168 30.12 14.66 -13.82
CA ARG A 168 31.15 14.12 -12.91
C ARG A 168 31.51 12.66 -13.21
N LEU A 169 30.52 11.85 -13.61
CA LEU A 169 30.75 10.47 -14.04
C LEU A 169 31.58 10.42 -15.33
N TRP A 170 31.28 11.28 -16.31
CA TRP A 170 32.09 11.41 -17.53
C TRP A 170 33.51 11.91 -17.28
N GLU A 171 33.71 12.88 -16.38
CA GLU A 171 35.04 13.35 -15.98
C GLU A 171 35.85 12.22 -15.33
N SER A 172 35.25 11.47 -14.40
CA SER A 172 35.87 10.31 -13.74
C SER A 172 36.20 9.18 -14.73
N LEU A 173 35.31 8.89 -15.68
CA LEU A 173 35.53 7.91 -16.75
C LEU A 173 36.60 8.38 -17.75
N ALA A 174 36.68 9.67 -18.08
CA ALA A 174 37.72 10.23 -18.93
C ALA A 174 39.11 10.21 -18.26
N GLN A 175 39.17 10.46 -16.95
CA GLN A 175 40.41 10.32 -16.17
C GLN A 175 40.87 8.85 -16.09
N THR A 176 39.95 7.91 -15.84
CA THR A 176 40.26 6.47 -15.79
C THR A 176 40.43 5.82 -17.17
N GLY A 177 40.01 6.48 -18.26
CA GLY A 177 40.18 6.00 -19.64
C GLY A 177 41.62 5.71 -20.07
N ARG A 178 42.62 6.35 -19.43
CA ARG A 178 44.05 6.03 -19.63
C ARG A 178 44.50 4.73 -18.97
N MET A 179 43.70 4.16 -18.06
CA MET A 179 43.97 2.88 -17.37
C MET A 179 43.17 1.72 -17.98
N THR A 180 41.89 1.93 -18.31
CA THR A 180 40.97 0.86 -18.72
C THR A 180 41.40 0.13 -20.00
N ALA A 181 42.04 0.82 -20.94
CA ALA A 181 42.58 0.25 -22.19
C ALA A 181 43.55 -0.93 -21.98
N LYS A 182 44.19 -1.04 -20.80
CA LYS A 182 45.09 -2.16 -20.46
C LYS A 182 44.39 -3.33 -19.74
N ILE A 183 43.23 -3.09 -19.12
CA ILE A 183 42.55 -4.04 -18.22
C ILE A 183 41.35 -4.72 -18.91
N ALA A 184 40.70 -4.03 -19.85
CA ALA A 184 39.56 -4.54 -20.62
C ALA A 184 39.76 -5.96 -21.22
N PRO A 185 40.88 -6.30 -21.91
CA PRO A 185 41.03 -7.64 -22.48
C PRO A 185 41.16 -8.74 -21.42
N VAL A 186 41.77 -8.44 -20.26
CA VAL A 186 41.91 -9.40 -19.16
C VAL A 186 40.55 -9.69 -18.52
N LEU A 187 39.74 -8.66 -18.29
CA LEU A 187 38.40 -8.81 -17.72
C LEU A 187 37.47 -9.61 -18.65
N LEU A 188 37.54 -9.36 -19.96
CA LEU A 188 36.73 -10.05 -20.96
C LEU A 188 37.09 -11.54 -21.06
N LEU A 189 38.38 -11.89 -21.01
CA LEU A 189 38.85 -13.28 -20.91
C LEU A 189 38.35 -13.96 -19.62
N LEU A 190 38.35 -13.25 -18.48
CA LEU A 190 37.86 -13.78 -17.21
C LEU A 190 36.36 -14.08 -17.24
N VAL A 191 35.55 -13.19 -17.82
CA VAL A 191 34.11 -13.41 -18.02
C VAL A 191 33.84 -14.57 -18.98
N ALA A 192 34.60 -14.69 -20.07
CA ALA A 192 34.49 -15.81 -21.00
C ALA A 192 34.86 -17.15 -20.33
N PHE A 193 35.90 -17.17 -19.50
CA PHE A 193 36.32 -18.35 -18.73
C PHE A 193 35.23 -18.80 -17.74
N VAL A 194 34.70 -17.88 -16.92
CA VAL A 194 33.62 -18.18 -15.96
C VAL A 194 32.37 -18.68 -16.69
N SER A 195 31.99 -18.06 -17.81
CA SER A 195 30.87 -18.51 -18.63
C SER A 195 31.08 -19.94 -19.17
N SER A 196 32.28 -20.25 -19.67
CA SER A 196 32.66 -21.59 -20.14
C SER A 196 32.55 -22.64 -19.03
N VAL A 197 33.07 -22.34 -17.83
CA VAL A 197 32.99 -23.23 -16.65
C VAL A 197 31.54 -23.48 -16.24
N VAL A 198 30.70 -22.44 -16.14
CA VAL A 198 29.28 -22.57 -15.76
C VAL A 198 28.49 -23.38 -16.79
N VAL A 199 28.74 -23.17 -18.10
CA VAL A 199 28.13 -23.98 -19.17
C VAL A 199 28.63 -25.42 -19.15
N GLY A 200 29.90 -25.66 -18.83
CA GLY A 200 30.50 -26.99 -18.68
C GLY A 200 29.87 -27.82 -17.56
N TYR A 201 29.67 -27.21 -16.38
CA TYR A 201 28.89 -27.83 -15.29
C TYR A 201 27.46 -28.13 -15.72
N ARG A 202 26.77 -27.17 -16.37
CA ARG A 202 25.37 -27.32 -16.79
C ARG A 202 25.15 -28.39 -17.87
N LYS A 203 26.21 -28.82 -18.56
CA LYS A 203 26.19 -29.91 -19.57
C LYS A 203 26.71 -31.26 -19.04
N GLY A 204 27.02 -31.39 -17.75
CA GLY A 204 27.34 -32.68 -17.12
C GLY A 204 28.70 -33.29 -17.45
N VAL A 205 29.57 -32.58 -18.19
CA VAL A 205 30.97 -33.01 -18.44
C VAL A 205 31.79 -32.95 -17.14
N ILE A 206 31.45 -31.99 -16.28
CA ILE A 206 31.92 -31.70 -14.91
C ILE A 206 31.61 -32.73 -13.80
N GLN A 207 31.91 -34.03 -13.93
CA GLN A 207 31.61 -34.97 -12.84
C GLN A 207 32.45 -34.75 -11.56
N PRO A 208 31.83 -34.71 -10.35
CA PRO A 208 32.54 -34.58 -9.09
C PRO A 208 33.15 -35.92 -8.63
N LEU A 209 34.38 -35.86 -8.09
CA LEU A 209 35.22 -37.04 -7.88
C LEU A 209 35.02 -37.65 -6.48
N ALA A 210 33.89 -38.35 -6.27
CA ALA A 210 33.59 -39.04 -5.01
C ALA A 210 32.78 -40.34 -5.21
N SER A 211 33.17 -41.39 -4.47
CA SER A 211 32.56 -42.73 -4.36
C SER A 211 32.45 -43.58 -5.65
N PHE A 212 33.17 -44.71 -5.65
CA PHE A 212 33.02 -45.80 -6.62
C PHE A 212 32.88 -47.14 -5.87
N GLN A 213 32.20 -48.10 -6.51
CA GLN A 213 32.22 -49.55 -6.23
C GLN A 213 31.46 -50.14 -5.01
N LYS A 214 30.28 -50.73 -5.28
CA LYS A 214 29.99 -52.19 -5.23
C LYS A 214 28.61 -52.45 -5.87
N SER A 215 28.52 -53.09 -7.05
CA SER A 215 28.20 -54.53 -7.30
C SER A 215 26.91 -55.01 -6.61
N SER A 216 25.95 -55.70 -7.26
CA SER A 216 26.08 -56.64 -8.40
C SER A 216 24.95 -56.60 -9.47
N ASN A 217 25.06 -57.46 -10.49
CA ASN A 217 24.28 -57.47 -11.75
C ASN A 217 22.85 -58.05 -11.66
N ALA A 218 21.94 -57.46 -12.44
CA ALA A 218 20.80 -58.08 -13.18
C ALA A 218 19.99 -56.92 -13.85
N ASP A 219 19.43 -56.97 -15.05
CA ASP A 219 19.63 -57.88 -16.19
C ASP A 219 19.12 -57.18 -17.49
N SER A 220 19.43 -57.73 -18.67
CA SER A 220 18.68 -57.59 -19.95
C SER A 220 18.41 -56.22 -20.62
N GLN A 221 19.01 -56.09 -21.82
CA GLN A 221 18.35 -55.79 -23.12
C GLN A 221 18.16 -54.36 -23.70
N PHE A 222 18.60 -54.28 -24.97
CA PHE A 222 18.04 -53.55 -26.15
C PHE A 222 18.50 -52.12 -26.55
N LEU A 223 18.94 -52.06 -27.82
CA LEU A 223 19.14 -50.93 -28.75
C LEU A 223 20.19 -49.86 -28.36
N PHE A 224 21.31 -49.65 -29.08
CA PHE A 224 21.51 -49.23 -30.49
C PHE A 224 20.83 -47.90 -30.88
N THR A 225 21.40 -46.98 -31.68
CA THR A 225 22.79 -46.59 -32.06
C THR A 225 22.66 -45.37 -33.01
N THR A 226 23.66 -44.47 -33.06
CA THR A 226 23.78 -43.27 -33.95
C THR A 226 22.67 -42.20 -33.81
N ALA A 227 22.88 -40.87 -33.77
CA ALA A 227 23.92 -39.92 -34.19
C ALA A 227 23.72 -39.27 -35.58
N CYS A 228 23.93 -37.95 -35.62
CA CYS A 228 24.12 -37.05 -36.77
C CYS A 228 23.07 -37.00 -37.91
N CYS A 229 22.48 -35.82 -38.08
CA CYS A 229 22.58 -35.10 -39.36
C CYS A 229 22.57 -33.58 -39.15
N LEU A 230 23.17 -32.86 -40.11
CA LEU A 230 23.32 -31.41 -40.13
C LEU A 230 23.01 -30.90 -41.54
N SER A 231 22.55 -29.65 -41.64
CA SER A 231 22.56 -28.77 -42.84
C SER A 231 21.61 -29.04 -44.03
N GLU A 232 20.99 -27.93 -44.46
CA GLU A 232 20.84 -27.44 -45.85
C GLU A 232 19.73 -27.95 -46.81
N ARG A 233 19.14 -26.96 -47.55
CA ARG A 233 18.35 -27.03 -48.81
C ARG A 233 16.90 -27.58 -48.69
N PHE A 234 15.91 -27.18 -49.51
CA PHE A 234 15.81 -26.13 -50.55
C PHE A 234 14.34 -25.64 -50.74
N TRP A 235 14.16 -24.38 -51.15
CA TRP A 235 13.05 -23.74 -51.93
C TRP A 235 11.58 -24.27 -51.99
N GLN A 236 10.62 -23.31 -51.88
CA GLN A 236 9.23 -23.30 -52.42
C GLN A 236 8.20 -24.33 -51.85
N THR A 237 6.87 -24.11 -51.86
CA THR A 237 6.01 -23.03 -52.43
C THR A 237 4.79 -22.70 -51.54
N ALA A 238 4.13 -21.58 -51.84
CA ALA A 238 2.99 -20.93 -51.17
C ALA A 238 1.73 -21.77 -50.82
N SER A 239 0.97 -21.30 -49.81
CA SER A 239 -0.49 -21.09 -49.89
C SER A 239 -1.05 -20.16 -48.79
N LEU A 240 -2.10 -19.41 -49.12
CA LEU A 240 -2.96 -18.53 -48.29
C LEU A 240 -4.42 -18.99 -48.49
N PRO A 241 -5.47 -18.52 -47.74
CA PRO A 241 -5.57 -17.38 -46.82
C PRO A 241 -5.94 -17.84 -45.36
N ALA A 242 -6.69 -17.18 -44.45
CA ALA A 242 -7.59 -16.02 -44.49
C ALA A 242 -7.88 -15.35 -43.12
N SER A 243 -8.87 -14.43 -43.14
CA SER A 243 -9.68 -13.80 -42.08
C SER A 243 -9.77 -14.44 -40.66
N GLY A 244 -9.97 -13.67 -39.57
CA GLY A 244 -10.04 -12.20 -39.44
C GLY A 244 -10.93 -11.71 -38.26
N HIS A 245 -10.75 -10.44 -37.84
CA HIS A 245 -11.58 -9.63 -36.91
C HIS A 245 -11.87 -10.22 -35.49
N GLN A 246 -12.18 -9.42 -34.44
CA GLN A 246 -12.49 -7.98 -34.36
C GLN A 246 -12.01 -7.40 -33.02
N ALA A 247 -11.49 -6.17 -33.00
CA ALA A 247 -11.29 -5.41 -31.77
C ALA A 247 -12.58 -4.67 -31.39
N ARG A 248 -12.90 -4.57 -30.09
CA ARG A 248 -14.06 -3.81 -29.59
C ARG A 248 -13.60 -2.60 -28.76
N ARG A 249 -13.92 -1.42 -29.27
CA ARG A 249 -13.82 -0.11 -28.59
C ARG A 249 -15.18 0.19 -27.97
N PHE A 250 -15.20 0.69 -26.74
CA PHE A 250 -16.42 1.15 -26.06
C PHE A 250 -16.15 2.53 -25.46
N GLU A 251 -16.86 3.53 -25.97
CA GLU A 251 -16.95 4.89 -25.42
C GLU A 251 -18.45 5.24 -25.43
N ALA A 252 -19.00 5.47 -24.24
CA ALA A 252 -20.35 5.97 -23.95
C ALA A 252 -20.37 6.48 -22.52
#